data_AF-A0A8H6T5R1-F1
#
_entry.id   AF-A0A8H6T5R1-F1
#
_cell.length_a   1.000
_cell.length_b   1.000
_cell.length_c   1.000
_cell.angle_alpha   90.00
_cell.angle_beta   90.00
_cell.angle_gamma   90.00
#
_symmetry.space_group_name_H-M   'P 1'
#
loop_
_entity.id
_entity.type
_entity.pdbx_description
1 polymer ?
#
loop_
_entity_poly.entity_id
_entity_poly.type
_entity_poly.pdbx_seq_one_letter_code
_entity_poly.pdbx_strand_id
1 'polypeptide(L)'
;MAGVGEHFAPASTRLASLLSNHHHHHRHVPRRNPQEPEMSKINQPGTQIKLTNVSIVRLKKGGKRFEIACYKNKVQEWRTGVETNLDDVLQIANVFINVSKGEVAKANDLQKAFGKSDVDEIVKEILKKGEVQINEKERDHDLSALRREIATLVAEKCEDPSTHSPYPVGMIEKAMTEVGFSVKPDKTAKSQVSACIKQLQSDSTLPIQRSRMRVRVSMPTADGKRLKEKVTEGAEKVEQDEMGETDWEVVMLIDPGQFRVINDLLQKECKGRGRIETLSMTAHATA
;
A
#
# COMPACT_ATOMS: atom_id res chain seq x y z
N MET A 1 9.18 64.24 -43.37
CA MET A 1 10.27 63.74 -44.24
C MET A 1 9.70 62.63 -45.09
N ALA A 2 9.47 62.97 -46.35
CA ALA A 2 8.83 62.18 -47.38
C ALA A 2 9.83 61.97 -48.52
N GLY A 3 9.55 60.98 -49.37
CA GLY A 3 10.29 60.66 -50.59
C GLY A 3 11.00 59.31 -50.48
N VAL A 4 11.02 58.44 -51.48
CA VAL A 4 10.68 58.50 -52.92
C VAL A 4 10.52 57.00 -53.29
N GLY A 5 9.54 56.51 -54.06
CA GLY A 5 9.02 56.99 -55.33
C GLY A 5 9.64 56.20 -56.50
N GLU A 6 8.89 55.19 -56.96
CA GLU A 6 8.79 54.60 -58.31
C GLU A 6 9.93 54.73 -59.34
N HIS A 7 10.20 53.63 -60.07
CA HIS A 7 10.27 53.58 -61.54
C HIS A 7 10.12 52.11 -61.99
N PHE A 8 8.98 51.66 -62.54
CA PHE A 8 8.49 51.75 -63.93
C PHE A 8 9.25 50.91 -64.97
N ALA A 9 8.62 49.85 -65.48
CA ALA A 9 8.57 49.47 -66.92
C ALA A 9 7.54 48.31 -67.15
N PRO A 10 6.95 48.15 -68.36
CA PRO A 10 5.50 48.03 -68.49
C PRO A 10 4.94 46.80 -69.24
N ALA A 11 3.62 46.64 -69.03
CA ALA A 11 2.49 46.23 -69.87
C ALA A 11 2.64 45.53 -71.25
N SER A 12 1.60 44.70 -71.49
CA SER A 12 0.88 44.46 -72.77
C SER A 12 1.50 43.39 -73.69
N THR A 13 0.79 42.37 -74.22
CA THR A 13 -0.54 42.39 -74.86
C THR A 13 -1.11 40.96 -75.02
N ARG A 14 -2.45 40.87 -74.93
CA ARG A 14 -3.45 39.89 -75.47
C ARG A 14 -3.00 39.05 -76.71
N LEU A 15 -3.52 37.88 -77.11
CA LEU A 15 -4.85 37.22 -77.19
C LEU A 15 -4.62 35.70 -77.36
N ALA A 16 -5.37 34.82 -76.70
CA ALA A 16 -6.48 34.01 -77.25
C ALA A 16 -6.29 33.31 -78.63
N SER A 17 -6.40 31.96 -78.57
CA SER A 17 -7.27 31.10 -79.40
C SER A 17 -6.66 30.25 -80.55
N LEU A 18 -7.02 28.95 -80.46
CA LEU A 18 -7.43 28.01 -81.51
C LEU A 18 -6.39 27.26 -82.39
N LEU A 19 -6.26 25.97 -82.03
CA LEU A 19 -6.44 24.74 -82.85
C LEU A 19 -5.64 24.50 -84.15
N SER A 20 -4.97 23.34 -84.14
CA SER A 20 -4.62 22.43 -85.27
C SER A 20 -3.59 22.95 -86.27
N ASN A 21 -2.62 22.19 -86.79
CA ASN A 21 -2.62 20.76 -87.09
C ASN A 21 -1.19 20.20 -87.26
N HIS A 22 -1.06 18.89 -87.03
CA HIS A 22 0.02 17.93 -87.31
C HIS A 22 1.32 18.35 -88.03
N HIS A 23 2.47 17.93 -87.45
CA HIS A 23 3.53 17.22 -88.19
C HIS A 23 4.29 16.22 -87.29
N HIS A 24 4.67 15.09 -87.89
CA HIS A 24 5.21 13.87 -87.29
C HIS A 24 6.51 14.05 -86.48
N HIS A 25 6.57 13.41 -85.30
CA HIS A 25 7.82 13.09 -84.62
C HIS A 25 7.97 11.57 -84.44
N HIS A 26 9.09 11.06 -84.98
CA HIS A 26 9.65 9.73 -84.75
C HIS A 26 9.64 9.37 -83.26
N ARG A 27 8.94 8.29 -82.91
CA ARG A 27 9.08 7.64 -81.59
C ARG A 27 10.28 6.68 -81.63
N HIS A 28 11.36 7.10 -80.97
CA HIS A 28 12.39 6.20 -80.49
C HIS A 28 11.82 5.40 -79.31
N VAL A 29 11.91 4.08 -79.36
CA VAL A 29 11.39 3.17 -78.33
C VAL A 29 12.39 3.13 -77.16
N PRO A 30 12.01 3.51 -75.92
CA PRO A 30 12.82 3.18 -74.75
C PRO A 30 12.49 1.75 -74.29
N ARG A 31 13.54 1.01 -73.96
CA ARG A 31 13.50 -0.36 -73.45
C ARG A 31 12.68 -0.42 -72.15
N ARG A 32 11.78 -1.41 -72.02
CA ARG A 32 11.13 -1.76 -70.74
C ARG A 32 12.18 -2.26 -69.77
N ASN A 33 12.39 -1.55 -68.66
CA ASN A 33 13.00 -2.14 -67.47
C ASN A 33 11.93 -3.00 -66.76
N PRO A 34 12.30 -4.18 -66.20
CA PRO A 34 11.37 -4.98 -65.40
C PRO A 34 11.04 -4.23 -64.13
N GLN A 35 9.75 -4.11 -63.80
CA GLN A 35 9.31 -3.65 -62.48
C GLN A 35 9.83 -4.64 -61.43
N GLU A 36 10.69 -4.15 -60.54
CA GLU A 36 10.99 -4.84 -59.27
C GLU A 36 9.67 -5.07 -58.52
N PRO A 37 9.44 -6.26 -57.94
CA PRO A 37 8.26 -6.48 -57.13
C PRO A 37 8.37 -5.58 -55.90
N GLU A 38 7.45 -4.63 -55.78
CA GLU A 38 7.30 -3.78 -54.60
C GLU A 38 7.09 -4.71 -53.39
N MET A 39 8.12 -4.87 -52.57
CA MET A 39 8.03 -5.62 -51.33
C MET A 39 6.98 -4.94 -50.45
N SER A 40 5.80 -5.55 -50.38
CA SER A 40 4.80 -5.21 -49.39
C SER A 40 5.49 -5.22 -48.03
N LYS A 41 5.54 -4.05 -47.38
CA LYS A 41 5.96 -3.96 -45.98
C LYS A 41 5.02 -4.84 -45.19
N ILE A 42 5.46 -6.06 -44.88
CA ILE A 42 4.81 -6.96 -43.96
C ILE A 42 4.80 -6.20 -42.64
N ASN A 43 3.68 -5.56 -42.32
CA ASN A 43 3.43 -4.96 -41.03
C ASN A 43 3.21 -6.13 -40.06
N GLN A 44 4.31 -6.82 -39.72
CA GLN A 44 4.29 -7.78 -38.64
C GLN A 44 3.75 -7.01 -37.43
N PRO A 45 2.71 -7.50 -36.74
CA PRO A 45 2.29 -6.88 -35.50
C PRO A 45 3.54 -6.84 -34.63
N GLY A 46 4.07 -5.63 -34.41
CA GLY A 46 5.30 -5.44 -33.65
C GLY A 46 5.14 -6.23 -32.37
N THR A 47 6.08 -7.12 -32.08
CA THR A 47 6.02 -8.06 -30.95
C THR A 47 6.02 -7.26 -29.65
N GLN A 48 4.86 -6.69 -29.31
CA GLN A 48 4.67 -5.93 -28.11
C GLN A 48 4.42 -6.98 -27.02
N ILE A 49 5.51 -7.48 -26.47
CA ILE A 49 5.50 -8.42 -25.35
C ILE A 49 4.84 -7.68 -24.20
N LYS A 50 3.55 -7.94 -23.98
CA LYS A 50 2.86 -7.50 -22.77
C LYS A 50 3.43 -8.33 -21.65
N LEU A 51 4.25 -7.69 -20.83
CA LEU A 51 4.74 -8.21 -19.57
C LEU A 51 3.54 -8.45 -18.62
N THR A 52 2.90 -9.61 -18.74
CA THR A 52 1.86 -10.07 -17.85
C THR A 52 2.53 -10.52 -16.55
N ASN A 53 2.23 -9.84 -15.45
CA ASN A 53 2.74 -10.13 -14.10
C ASN A 53 4.17 -9.64 -13.76
N VAL A 54 4.52 -8.42 -14.15
CA VAL A 54 5.73 -7.74 -13.65
C VAL A 54 5.41 -6.83 -12.47
N SER A 55 6.23 -6.91 -11.42
CA SER A 55 6.36 -5.85 -10.41
C SER A 55 7.52 -4.95 -10.79
N ILE A 56 7.31 -3.64 -10.71
CA ILE A 56 8.32 -2.64 -11.07
C ILE A 56 8.91 -2.10 -9.79
N VAL A 57 10.22 -2.18 -9.62
CA VAL A 57 10.92 -1.49 -8.52
C VAL A 57 11.55 -0.23 -9.07
N ARG A 58 11.23 0.93 -8.49
CA ARG A 58 11.69 2.24 -8.94
C ARG A 58 12.67 2.84 -7.95
N LEU A 59 13.77 3.39 -8.45
CA LEU A 59 14.71 4.20 -7.69
C LEU A 59 14.97 5.53 -8.41
N LYS A 60 14.84 6.64 -7.70
CA LYS A 60 15.23 7.97 -8.22
C LYS A 60 16.61 8.33 -7.69
N LYS A 61 17.61 8.43 -8.57
CA LYS A 61 19.01 8.73 -8.22
C LYS A 61 19.65 9.59 -9.31
N GLY A 62 20.45 10.58 -8.93
CA GLY A 62 21.13 11.47 -9.89
C GLY A 62 20.18 12.25 -10.81
N GLY A 63 18.99 12.61 -10.32
CA GLY A 63 17.96 13.32 -11.12
C GLY A 63 17.21 12.46 -12.14
N LYS A 64 17.60 11.20 -12.32
CA LYS A 64 16.93 10.23 -13.23
C LYS A 64 16.16 9.18 -12.44
N ARG A 65 15.20 8.54 -13.12
CA ARG A 65 14.44 7.40 -12.60
C ARG A 65 14.98 6.14 -13.24
N PHE A 66 15.23 5.13 -12.42
CA PHE A 66 15.64 3.81 -12.83
C PHE A 66 14.61 2.81 -12.34
N GLU A 67 14.26 1.87 -13.19
CA GLU A 67 13.22 0.88 -12.97
C GLU A 67 13.75 -0.51 -13.34
N ILE A 68 13.37 -1.52 -12.56
CA ILE A 68 13.69 -2.91 -12.84
C ILE A 68 12.39 -3.74 -12.89
N ALA A 69 12.38 -4.74 -13.76
CA ALA A 69 11.27 -5.66 -13.92
C ALA A 69 11.54 -6.94 -13.10
N CYS A 70 10.75 -7.14 -12.05
CA CYS A 70 10.89 -8.27 -11.14
C CYS A 70 9.61 -9.13 -11.12
N TYR A 71 9.75 -10.38 -10.69
CA TYR A 71 8.62 -11.22 -10.33
C TYR A 71 8.01 -10.74 -9.01
N LYS A 72 6.68 -10.74 -8.92
CA LYS A 72 5.93 -10.10 -7.83
C LYS A 72 6.29 -10.62 -6.43
N ASN A 73 6.27 -11.94 -6.26
CA ASN A 73 6.46 -12.57 -4.94
C ASN A 73 7.92 -12.58 -4.49
N LYS A 74 8.84 -12.53 -5.46
CA LYS A 74 10.28 -12.65 -5.27
C LYS A 74 10.92 -11.40 -4.66
N VAL A 75 10.33 -10.22 -4.86
CA VAL A 75 10.91 -8.94 -4.35
C VAL A 75 10.88 -8.89 -2.83
N GLN A 76 9.81 -9.39 -2.20
CA GLN A 76 9.74 -9.44 -0.74
C GLN A 76 10.70 -10.49 -0.16
N GLU A 77 10.79 -11.66 -0.79
CA GLU A 77 11.73 -12.74 -0.42
C GLU A 77 13.20 -12.30 -0.50
N TRP A 78 13.54 -11.50 -1.52
CA TRP A 78 14.87 -10.89 -1.63
C TRP A 78 15.18 -9.93 -0.48
N ARG A 79 14.17 -9.18 -0.01
CA ARG A 79 14.34 -8.23 1.13
C ARG A 79 14.44 -8.95 2.47
N THR A 80 13.76 -10.07 2.63
CA THR A 80 13.85 -10.92 3.82
C THR A 80 15.10 -11.81 3.81
N GLY A 81 15.78 -11.93 2.66
CA GLY A 81 17.03 -12.68 2.48
C GLY A 81 16.82 -14.18 2.26
N VAL A 82 15.62 -14.59 1.87
CA VAL A 82 15.28 -16.00 1.59
C VAL A 82 15.88 -16.45 0.26
N GLU A 83 15.94 -15.56 -0.74
CA GLU A 83 16.57 -15.83 -2.03
C GLU A 83 17.79 -14.94 -2.27
N THR A 84 18.84 -15.53 -2.83
CA THR A 84 20.13 -14.87 -3.10
C THR A 84 20.49 -14.81 -4.58
N ASN A 85 19.75 -15.50 -5.45
CA ASN A 85 19.97 -15.50 -6.90
C ASN A 85 19.19 -14.36 -7.57
N LEU A 86 19.88 -13.50 -8.32
CA LEU A 86 19.26 -12.37 -9.03
C LEU A 86 18.38 -12.82 -10.21
N ASP A 87 18.80 -13.87 -10.92
CA ASP A 87 18.10 -14.37 -12.11
C ASP A 87 16.70 -14.90 -11.79
N ASP A 88 16.49 -15.42 -10.57
CA ASP A 88 15.20 -15.92 -10.12
C ASP A 88 14.23 -14.79 -9.72
N VAL A 89 14.76 -13.63 -9.35
CA VAL A 89 13.99 -12.46 -8.91
C VAL A 89 13.64 -11.53 -10.07
N LEU A 90 14.55 -11.40 -11.03
CA LEU A 90 14.41 -10.51 -12.19
C LEU A 90 13.76 -11.26 -13.36
N GLN A 91 12.86 -10.58 -14.07
CA GLN A 91 12.40 -11.12 -15.37
C GLN A 91 13.40 -10.83 -16.49
N ILE A 92 14.04 -9.66 -16.40
CA ILE A 92 15.04 -9.21 -17.36
C ILE A 92 16.18 -8.60 -16.55
N ALA A 93 17.38 -9.13 -16.72
CA ALA A 93 18.61 -8.63 -16.11
C ALA A 93 19.10 -7.34 -16.79
N ASN A 94 18.25 -6.32 -16.87
CA ASN A 94 18.57 -4.99 -17.38
C ASN A 94 17.88 -3.90 -16.57
N VAL A 95 18.51 -2.73 -16.49
CA VAL A 95 17.95 -1.54 -15.85
C VAL A 95 17.28 -0.66 -16.90
N PHE A 96 16.03 -0.28 -16.63
CA PHE A 96 15.22 0.55 -17.51
C PHE A 96 15.09 1.97 -16.94
N ILE A 97 14.85 2.97 -17.80
CA ILE A 97 14.32 4.28 -17.40
C ILE A 97 12.80 4.16 -17.23
N ASN A 98 12.17 3.34 -18.07
CA ASN A 98 10.75 3.06 -18.03
C ASN A 98 10.47 1.62 -18.49
N VAL A 99 10.01 0.75 -17.59
CA VAL A 99 9.72 -0.66 -17.90
C VAL A 99 8.50 -0.76 -18.83
N SER A 100 7.45 0.05 -18.62
CA SER A 100 6.24 0.02 -19.43
C SER A 100 6.47 0.41 -20.90
N LYS A 101 7.47 1.26 -21.16
CA LYS A 101 7.89 1.67 -22.52
C LYS A 101 9.04 0.84 -23.08
N GLY A 102 9.65 -0.04 -22.28
CA GLY A 102 10.84 -0.80 -22.67
C GLY A 102 12.09 0.08 -22.90
N GLU A 103 12.16 1.26 -22.28
CA GLU A 103 13.28 2.20 -22.47
C GLU A 103 14.45 1.80 -21.55
N VAL A 104 15.52 1.27 -22.12
CA VAL A 104 16.71 0.80 -21.38
C VAL A 104 17.60 1.98 -20.96
N ALA A 105 18.16 1.93 -19.76
CA ALA A 105 19.10 2.94 -19.27
C ALA A 105 20.46 2.84 -20.00
N LYS A 106 20.99 3.98 -20.44
CA LYS A 106 22.32 4.03 -21.09
C LYS A 106 23.42 3.84 -20.04
N ALA A 107 24.51 3.16 -20.40
CA ALA A 107 25.67 2.94 -19.52
C ALA A 107 26.23 4.25 -18.93
N ASN A 108 26.26 5.33 -19.71
CA ASN A 108 26.70 6.66 -19.25
C ASN A 108 25.83 7.22 -18.12
N ASP A 109 24.53 6.92 -18.12
CA ASP A 109 23.60 7.40 -17.10
C ASP A 109 23.68 6.57 -15.83
N LEU A 110 23.88 5.26 -15.99
CA LEU A 110 24.14 4.35 -14.89
C LEU A 110 25.43 4.73 -14.15
N GLN A 111 26.50 5.02 -14.89
CA GLN A 111 27.77 5.39 -14.29
C GLN A 111 27.71 6.75 -13.57
N LYS A 112 27.01 7.74 -14.13
CA LYS A 112 26.80 9.04 -13.46
C LYS A 112 25.94 8.95 -12.21
N ALA A 113 24.93 8.07 -12.19
CA ALA A 113 24.00 7.96 -11.06
C ALA A 113 24.50 7.03 -9.95
N PHE A 114 25.16 5.93 -10.30
CA PHE A 114 25.57 4.89 -9.36
C PHE A 114 27.08 4.85 -9.11
N GLY A 115 27.90 5.50 -9.94
CA GLY A 115 29.36 5.44 -9.86
C GLY A 115 29.94 4.06 -10.23
N LYS A 116 29.09 3.17 -10.73
CA LYS A 116 29.40 1.77 -11.06
C LYS A 116 29.00 1.49 -12.50
N SER A 117 29.74 0.61 -13.17
CA SER A 117 29.43 0.13 -14.53
C SER A 117 28.77 -1.25 -14.54
N ASP A 118 28.83 -1.98 -13.43
CA ASP A 118 28.26 -3.32 -13.33
C ASP A 118 26.75 -3.26 -13.11
N VAL A 119 26.00 -3.93 -13.99
CA VAL A 119 24.54 -3.94 -13.99
C VAL A 119 24.03 -4.67 -12.76
N ASP A 120 24.67 -5.78 -12.36
CA ASP A 120 24.23 -6.63 -11.26
C ASP A 120 24.32 -5.91 -9.91
N GLU A 121 25.42 -5.19 -9.67
CA GLU A 121 25.56 -4.36 -8.47
C GLU A 121 24.53 -3.23 -8.41
N ILE A 122 24.21 -2.63 -9.55
CA ILE A 122 23.19 -1.58 -9.63
C ILE A 122 21.81 -2.17 -9.32
N VAL A 123 21.49 -3.34 -9.88
CA VAL A 123 20.22 -4.02 -9.59
C VAL A 123 20.10 -4.37 -8.11
N LYS A 124 21.17 -4.87 -7.47
CA LYS A 124 21.19 -5.12 -6.01
C LYS A 124 20.90 -3.84 -5.21
N GLU A 125 21.46 -2.70 -5.63
CA GLU A 125 21.19 -1.41 -4.97
C GLU A 125 19.74 -0.95 -5.19
N ILE A 126 19.19 -1.10 -6.40
CA ILE A 126 17.80 -0.76 -6.72
C ILE A 126 16.82 -1.66 -5.96
N LEU A 127 17.08 -2.97 -5.84
CA LEU A 127 16.21 -3.87 -5.05
C LEU A 127 16.18 -3.50 -3.56
N LYS A 128 17.32 -3.09 -3.00
CA LYS A 128 17.44 -2.72 -1.59
C LYS A 128 16.88 -1.34 -1.26
N LYS A 129 17.16 -0.33 -2.08
CA LYS A 129 16.79 1.07 -1.81
C LYS A 129 15.55 1.55 -2.58
N GLY A 130 15.16 0.82 -3.62
CA GLY A 130 14.05 1.19 -4.48
C GLY A 130 12.69 0.95 -3.82
N GLU A 131 11.68 1.63 -4.33
CA GLU A 131 10.29 1.46 -3.91
C GLU A 131 9.60 0.53 -4.90
N VAL A 132 8.90 -0.48 -4.37
CA VAL A 132 8.10 -1.39 -5.19
C VAL A 132 6.83 -0.64 -5.60
N GLN A 133 6.60 -0.52 -6.90
CA GLN A 133 5.32 -0.07 -7.42
C GLN A 133 4.33 -1.22 -7.34
N ILE A 134 3.45 -1.14 -6.35
CA ILE A 134 2.33 -2.06 -6.19
C ILE A 134 1.29 -1.70 -7.25
N ASN A 135 0.74 -2.70 -7.94
CA ASN A 135 -0.32 -2.50 -8.91
C ASN A 135 -1.62 -2.07 -8.20
N GLU A 136 -2.50 -1.35 -8.89
CA GLU A 136 -3.76 -0.85 -8.32
C GLU A 136 -4.62 -1.99 -7.75
N LYS A 137 -4.78 -3.09 -8.51
CA LYS A 137 -5.52 -4.28 -8.06
C LYS A 137 -4.92 -4.97 -6.84
N GLU A 138 -3.60 -4.93 -6.71
CA GLU A 138 -2.87 -5.57 -5.62
C GLU A 138 -2.96 -4.71 -4.36
N ARG A 139 -2.84 -3.39 -4.51
CA ARG A 139 -3.11 -2.42 -3.45
C ARG A 139 -4.53 -2.58 -2.90
N ASP A 140 -5.52 -2.77 -3.77
CA ASP A 140 -6.91 -3.00 -3.35
C ASP A 140 -7.08 -4.34 -2.61
N HIS A 141 -6.38 -5.38 -3.06
CA HIS A 141 -6.39 -6.68 -2.39
C HIS A 141 -5.76 -6.60 -1.00
N ASP A 142 -4.57 -5.99 -0.89
CA ASP A 142 -3.87 -5.81 0.38
C ASP A 142 -4.67 -4.94 1.35
N LEU A 143 -5.29 -3.86 0.85
CA LEU A 143 -6.14 -2.99 1.66
C LEU A 143 -7.40 -3.71 2.14
N SER A 144 -8.03 -4.52 1.27
CA SER A 144 -9.18 -5.35 1.62
C SER A 144 -8.82 -6.43 2.65
N ALA A 145 -7.68 -7.10 2.47
CA ALA A 145 -7.16 -8.09 3.41
C ALA A 145 -6.88 -7.47 4.78
N LEU A 146 -6.17 -6.34 4.81
CA LEU A 146 -5.88 -5.60 6.04
C LEU A 146 -7.16 -5.10 6.72
N ARG A 147 -8.14 -4.64 5.93
CA ARG A 147 -9.45 -4.21 6.44
C ARG A 147 -10.21 -5.36 7.09
N ARG A 148 -10.21 -6.54 6.46
CA ARG A 148 -10.84 -7.74 7.00
C ARG A 148 -10.13 -8.26 8.24
N GLU A 149 -8.80 -8.16 8.29
CA GLU A 149 -8.01 -8.47 9.48
C GLU A 149 -8.38 -7.54 10.64
N ILE A 150 -8.47 -6.24 10.39
CA ILE A 150 -8.91 -5.25 11.39
C ILE A 150 -10.34 -5.58 11.86
N ALA A 151 -11.27 -5.86 10.94
CA ALA A 151 -12.65 -6.20 11.30
C ALA A 151 -12.73 -7.46 12.17
N THR A 152 -11.92 -8.48 11.86
CA THR A 152 -11.84 -9.72 12.67
C THR A 152 -11.30 -9.42 14.07
N LEU A 153 -10.22 -8.65 14.18
CA LEU A 153 -9.65 -8.26 15.47
C LEU A 153 -10.57 -7.34 16.28
N VAL A 154 -11.40 -6.53 15.63
CA VAL A 154 -12.43 -5.72 16.30
C VAL A 154 -13.56 -6.63 16.78
N ALA A 155 -14.00 -7.60 15.97
CA ALA A 155 -15.05 -8.56 16.35
C ALA A 155 -14.68 -9.37 17.60
N GLU A 156 -13.43 -9.80 17.72
CA GLU A 156 -12.95 -10.52 18.90
C GLU A 156 -12.90 -9.65 20.17
N LYS A 157 -12.76 -8.33 20.01
CA LYS A 157 -12.56 -7.39 21.13
C LYS A 157 -13.80 -6.61 21.49
N CYS A 158 -14.87 -6.74 20.72
CA CYS A 158 -16.07 -5.93 20.86
C CYS A 158 -17.29 -6.83 21.05
N GLU A 159 -18.14 -6.43 21.97
CA GLU A 159 -19.39 -7.10 22.31
C GLU A 159 -20.54 -6.10 22.31
N ASP A 160 -21.76 -6.64 22.14
CA ASP A 160 -22.97 -5.88 22.34
C ASP A 160 -23.21 -5.62 23.84
N PRO A 161 -23.42 -4.36 24.28
CA PRO A 161 -23.67 -4.04 25.68
C PRO A 161 -24.91 -4.72 26.28
N SER A 162 -25.88 -5.09 25.45
CA SER A 162 -27.16 -5.66 25.89
C SER A 162 -27.14 -7.18 25.96
N THR A 163 -26.45 -7.84 25.03
CA THR A 163 -26.43 -9.31 24.92
C THR A 163 -25.08 -9.93 25.30
N HIS A 164 -24.06 -9.12 25.57
CA HIS A 164 -22.66 -9.53 25.83
C HIS A 164 -22.12 -10.52 24.78
N SER A 165 -22.68 -10.49 23.58
CA SER A 165 -22.33 -11.38 22.48
C SER A 165 -21.39 -10.67 21.50
N PRO A 166 -20.39 -11.38 20.94
CA PRO A 166 -19.49 -10.78 19.96
C PRO A 166 -20.22 -10.50 18.65
N TYR A 167 -19.85 -9.41 17.98
CA TYR A 167 -20.43 -9.06 16.68
C TYR A 167 -19.82 -9.91 15.55
N PRO A 168 -20.64 -10.31 14.55
CA PRO A 168 -20.10 -10.98 13.37
C PRO A 168 -19.25 -10.01 12.54
N VAL A 169 -18.14 -10.51 11.98
CA VAL A 169 -17.17 -9.72 11.20
C VAL A 169 -17.83 -8.88 10.10
N GLY A 170 -18.81 -9.45 9.39
CA GLY A 170 -19.51 -8.75 8.32
C GLY A 170 -20.36 -7.54 8.78
N MET A 171 -20.82 -7.51 10.02
CA MET A 171 -21.50 -6.34 10.58
C MET A 171 -20.51 -5.21 10.84
N ILE A 172 -19.31 -5.56 11.34
CA ILE A 172 -18.24 -4.59 11.59
C ILE A 172 -17.67 -4.05 10.28
N GLU A 173 -17.53 -4.87 9.24
CA GLU A 173 -17.11 -4.39 7.91
C GLU A 173 -18.07 -3.35 7.33
N LYS A 174 -19.39 -3.56 7.51
CA LYS A 174 -20.42 -2.58 7.14
C LYS A 174 -20.30 -1.31 7.96
N ALA A 175 -20.20 -1.42 9.29
CA ALA A 175 -20.01 -0.28 10.18
C ALA A 175 -18.76 0.54 9.84
N MET A 176 -17.63 -0.13 9.53
CA MET A 176 -16.40 0.51 9.06
C MET A 176 -16.59 1.23 7.72
N THR A 177 -17.49 0.74 6.85
CA THR A 177 -17.81 1.37 5.56
C THR A 177 -18.66 2.62 5.76
N GLU A 178 -19.66 2.54 6.64
CA GLU A 178 -20.56 3.65 6.96
C GLU A 178 -19.81 4.81 7.61
N VAL A 179 -18.90 4.52 8.54
CA VAL A 179 -18.02 5.52 9.17
C VAL A 179 -16.92 6.02 8.22
N GLY A 180 -16.67 5.32 7.11
CA GLY A 180 -15.62 5.69 6.16
C GLY A 180 -14.21 5.57 6.74
N PHE A 181 -13.95 4.53 7.56
CA PHE A 181 -12.65 4.33 8.21
C PHE A 181 -11.52 4.17 7.17
N SER A 182 -10.56 5.10 7.20
CA SER A 182 -9.40 5.07 6.30
C SER A 182 -8.29 4.17 6.86
N VAL A 183 -8.15 2.97 6.30
CA VAL A 183 -7.10 2.00 6.64
C VAL A 183 -5.76 2.47 6.08
N LYS A 184 -4.72 2.49 6.93
CA LYS A 184 -3.36 2.90 6.54
C LYS A 184 -2.44 1.68 6.38
N PRO A 185 -1.88 1.41 5.19
CA PRO A 185 -1.02 0.23 4.99
C PRO A 185 0.31 0.32 5.77
N ASP A 186 0.76 1.52 6.11
CA ASP A 186 2.03 1.72 6.83
C ASP A 186 1.99 1.30 8.31
N LYS A 187 0.79 1.07 8.87
CA LYS A 187 0.60 0.73 10.27
C LYS A 187 0.09 -0.70 10.42
N THR A 188 0.52 -1.38 11.48
CA THR A 188 0.03 -2.72 11.79
C THR A 188 -1.46 -2.71 12.11
N ALA A 189 -2.17 -3.80 11.76
CA ALA A 189 -3.60 -3.95 12.02
C ALA A 189 -3.95 -3.71 13.49
N LYS A 190 -3.16 -4.28 14.42
CA LYS A 190 -3.35 -4.13 15.88
C LYS A 190 -3.35 -2.67 16.36
N SER A 191 -2.46 -1.83 15.81
CA SER A 191 -2.44 -0.41 16.18
C SER A 191 -3.71 0.31 15.72
N GLN A 192 -4.20 -0.04 14.54
CA GLN A 192 -5.37 0.58 13.93
C GLN A 192 -6.69 0.16 14.58
N VAL A 193 -6.78 -1.06 15.12
CA VAL A 193 -7.98 -1.57 15.82
C VAL A 193 -8.43 -0.63 16.94
N SER A 194 -7.50 -0.13 17.76
CA SER A 194 -7.85 0.76 18.87
C SER A 194 -8.47 2.09 18.42
N ALA A 195 -8.01 2.63 17.29
CA ALA A 195 -8.54 3.84 16.67
C ALA A 195 -9.87 3.56 15.97
N CYS A 196 -9.99 2.41 15.31
CA CYS A 196 -11.21 1.96 14.68
C CYS A 196 -12.34 1.80 15.70
N ILE A 197 -12.09 1.16 16.86
CA ILE A 197 -13.09 1.03 17.92
C ILE A 197 -13.58 2.39 18.41
N LYS A 198 -12.68 3.37 18.61
CA LYS A 198 -13.07 4.71 19.06
C LYS A 198 -13.94 5.44 18.04
N GLN A 199 -13.63 5.31 16.76
CA GLN A 199 -14.43 5.91 15.69
C GLN A 199 -15.79 5.21 15.56
N LEU A 200 -15.82 3.88 15.64
CA LEU A 200 -17.07 3.11 15.67
C LEU A 200 -17.93 3.52 16.88
N GLN A 201 -17.36 3.74 18.06
CA GLN A 201 -18.10 4.20 19.24
C GLN A 201 -18.68 5.62 19.12
N SER A 202 -18.00 6.50 18.37
CA SER A 202 -18.40 7.92 18.27
C SER A 202 -19.42 8.16 17.16
N ASP A 203 -19.25 7.47 16.03
CA ASP A 203 -19.93 7.80 14.78
C ASP A 203 -20.89 6.71 14.29
N SER A 204 -20.85 5.50 14.87
CA SER A 204 -21.72 4.41 14.41
C SER A 204 -23.05 4.35 15.17
N THR A 205 -24.09 3.94 14.45
CA THR A 205 -25.42 3.62 14.99
C THR A 205 -25.46 2.31 15.77
N LEU A 206 -24.36 1.54 15.78
CA LEU A 206 -24.23 0.27 16.47
C LEU A 206 -23.64 0.49 17.87
N PRO A 207 -24.31 0.05 18.94
CA PRO A 207 -23.78 0.16 20.29
C PRO A 207 -22.63 -0.83 20.48
N ILE A 208 -21.38 -0.38 20.34
CA ILE A 208 -20.20 -1.24 20.46
C ILE A 208 -19.47 -0.97 21.78
N GLN A 209 -19.37 -1.99 22.65
CA GLN A 209 -18.54 -1.93 23.85
C GLN A 209 -17.33 -2.85 23.71
N ARG A 210 -16.20 -2.47 24.33
CA ARG A 210 -15.04 -3.35 24.41
C ARG A 210 -15.30 -4.48 25.38
N SER A 211 -14.88 -5.68 25.02
CA SER A 211 -15.01 -6.84 25.89
C SER A 211 -14.17 -6.66 27.16
N ARG A 212 -14.79 -7.00 28.29
CA ARG A 212 -14.25 -6.75 29.62
C ARG A 212 -13.22 -7.82 29.97
N MET A 213 -12.15 -7.42 30.63
CA MET A 213 -11.16 -8.34 31.19
C MET A 213 -11.49 -8.62 32.64
N ARG A 214 -11.55 -9.91 33.01
CA ARG A 214 -11.63 -10.32 34.41
C ARG A 214 -10.21 -10.39 34.98
N VAL A 215 -9.94 -9.59 35.98
CA VAL A 215 -8.63 -9.55 36.65
C VAL A 215 -8.81 -9.85 38.13
N ARG A 216 -7.87 -10.63 38.66
CA ARG A 216 -7.64 -10.79 40.09
C ARG A 216 -6.47 -9.91 40.48
N VAL A 217 -6.68 -9.00 41.40
CA VAL A 217 -5.63 -8.20 42.01
C VAL A 217 -5.43 -8.71 43.44
N SER A 218 -4.20 -9.05 43.78
CA SER A 218 -3.77 -9.42 45.13
C SER A 218 -2.80 -8.36 45.63
N MET A 219 -3.05 -7.79 46.81
CA MET A 219 -2.16 -6.81 47.43
C MET A 219 -2.21 -6.89 48.97
N PRO A 220 -1.20 -6.41 49.70
CA PRO A 220 -1.22 -6.40 51.16
C PRO A 220 -2.39 -5.56 51.71
N THR A 221 -3.02 -6.02 52.79
CA THR A 221 -4.21 -5.36 53.40
C THR A 221 -3.99 -3.91 53.83
N ALA A 222 -2.74 -3.54 54.19
CA ALA A 222 -2.37 -2.18 54.57
C ALA A 222 -2.53 -1.16 53.42
N ASP A 223 -2.20 -1.57 52.19
CA ASP A 223 -2.34 -0.74 50.99
C ASP A 223 -3.72 -0.93 50.34
N GLY A 224 -4.34 -2.10 50.54
CA GLY A 224 -5.66 -2.45 50.01
C GLY A 224 -6.77 -1.48 50.42
N LYS A 225 -6.83 -1.06 51.69
CA LYS A 225 -7.86 -0.09 52.14
C LYS A 225 -7.75 1.29 51.48
N ARG A 226 -6.53 1.74 51.15
CA ARG A 226 -6.29 3.04 50.50
C ARG A 226 -6.55 2.98 49.00
N LEU A 227 -6.21 1.84 48.38
CA LEU A 227 -6.32 1.67 46.94
C LEU A 227 -7.68 1.14 46.50
N LYS A 228 -8.47 0.56 47.41
CA LYS A 228 -9.82 0.06 47.11
C LYS A 228 -10.68 1.09 46.40
N GLU A 229 -10.74 2.33 46.86
CA GLU A 229 -11.53 3.38 46.18
C GLU A 229 -11.03 3.67 44.76
N LYS A 230 -9.71 3.82 44.56
CA LYS A 230 -9.13 4.09 43.24
C LYS A 230 -9.28 2.92 42.27
N VAL A 231 -9.19 1.69 42.78
CA VAL A 231 -9.31 0.47 41.98
C VAL A 231 -10.79 0.21 41.67
N THR A 232 -11.71 0.47 42.59
CA THR A 232 -13.16 0.41 42.35
C THR A 232 -13.64 1.51 41.39
N GLU A 233 -13.07 2.72 41.43
CA GLU A 233 -13.36 3.79 40.47
C GLU A 233 -12.92 3.43 39.04
N GLY A 234 -11.81 2.69 38.90
CA GLY A 234 -11.33 2.17 37.61
C GLY A 234 -12.01 0.88 37.15
N ALA A 235 -12.83 0.25 38.00
CA ALA A 235 -13.51 -1.00 37.73
C ALA A 235 -14.98 -0.78 37.37
N GLU A 236 -15.45 -1.46 36.32
CA GLU A 236 -16.85 -1.35 35.91
C GLU A 236 -17.75 -2.21 36.80
N LYS A 237 -17.25 -3.38 37.24
CA LYS A 237 -17.96 -4.26 38.16
C LYS A 237 -16.96 -5.04 39.03
N VAL A 238 -17.22 -5.06 40.33
CA VAL A 238 -16.49 -5.90 41.29
C VAL A 238 -17.31 -7.15 41.54
N GLU A 239 -16.71 -8.33 41.35
CA GLU A 239 -17.40 -9.61 41.54
C GLU A 239 -17.09 -10.24 42.89
N GLN A 240 -15.82 -10.20 43.31
CA GLN A 240 -15.39 -10.71 44.59
C GLN A 240 -14.45 -9.70 45.22
N ASP A 241 -14.66 -9.45 46.52
CA ASP A 241 -13.83 -8.60 47.36
C ASP A 241 -13.62 -9.38 48.65
N GLU A 242 -12.46 -10.01 48.77
CA GLU A 242 -12.10 -10.84 49.92
C GLU A 242 -10.90 -10.22 50.62
N MET A 243 -11.12 -9.78 51.86
CA MET A 243 -10.09 -9.22 52.72
C MET A 243 -9.62 -10.32 53.66
N GLY A 244 -8.46 -10.91 53.36
CA GLY A 244 -7.78 -11.85 54.25
C GLY A 244 -7.06 -11.14 55.40
N GLU A 245 -6.34 -11.90 56.23
CA GLU A 245 -5.57 -11.32 57.35
C GLU A 245 -4.30 -10.60 56.85
N THR A 246 -3.63 -11.13 55.83
CA THR A 246 -2.38 -10.59 55.27
C THR A 246 -2.57 -9.93 53.91
N ASP A 247 -3.45 -10.48 53.08
CA ASP A 247 -3.64 -10.09 51.69
C ASP A 247 -5.10 -9.75 51.38
N TRP A 248 -5.29 -8.73 50.56
CA TRP A 248 -6.56 -8.33 49.97
C TRP A 248 -6.62 -8.84 48.53
N GLU A 249 -7.60 -9.69 48.24
CA GLU A 249 -7.88 -10.21 46.91
C GLU A 249 -9.17 -9.62 46.37
N VAL A 250 -9.10 -9.03 45.19
CA VAL A 250 -10.26 -8.48 44.50
C VAL A 250 -10.33 -9.01 43.08
N VAL A 251 -11.48 -9.58 42.72
CA VAL A 251 -11.79 -10.00 41.36
C VAL A 251 -12.76 -9.00 40.76
N MET A 252 -12.35 -8.39 39.66
CA MET A 252 -13.11 -7.33 39.00
C MET A 252 -13.04 -7.39 37.48
N LEU A 253 -14.07 -6.85 36.86
CA LEU A 253 -14.20 -6.66 35.43
C LEU A 253 -13.77 -5.24 35.09
N ILE A 254 -12.73 -5.13 34.26
CA ILE A 254 -12.12 -3.88 33.84
C ILE A 254 -12.04 -3.79 32.31
N ASP A 255 -12.00 -2.58 31.76
CA ASP A 255 -11.61 -2.40 30.35
C ASP A 255 -10.10 -2.70 30.21
N PRO A 256 -9.66 -3.37 29.12
CA PRO A 256 -8.25 -3.58 28.81
C PRO A 256 -7.36 -2.32 28.90
N GLY A 257 -7.91 -1.14 28.65
CA GLY A 257 -7.19 0.14 28.78
C GLY A 257 -6.88 0.52 30.23
N GLN A 258 -7.72 0.11 31.18
CA GLN A 258 -7.53 0.37 32.61
C GLN A 258 -6.52 -0.59 33.24
N PHE A 259 -6.28 -1.76 32.63
CA PHE A 259 -5.30 -2.73 33.10
C PHE A 259 -3.91 -2.09 33.30
N ARG A 260 -3.46 -1.27 32.35
CA ARG A 260 -2.16 -0.60 32.44
C ARG A 260 -2.13 0.43 33.57
N VAL A 261 -3.21 1.19 33.76
CA VAL A 261 -3.32 2.22 34.80
C VAL A 261 -3.28 1.57 36.18
N ILE A 262 -4.04 0.48 36.37
CA ILE A 262 -4.08 -0.27 37.62
C ILE A 262 -2.71 -0.92 37.90
N ASN A 263 -2.07 -1.52 36.89
CA ASN A 263 -0.74 -2.12 37.06
C ASN A 263 0.33 -1.08 37.45
N ASP A 264 0.36 0.08 36.81
CA ASP A 264 1.30 1.16 37.14
C ASP A 264 1.04 1.71 38.56
N LEU A 265 -0.23 1.77 38.97
CA LEU A 265 -0.65 2.20 40.31
C LEU A 265 -0.24 1.18 41.38
N LEU A 266 -0.40 -0.13 41.12
CA LEU A 266 0.09 -1.20 41.99
C LEU A 266 1.61 -1.18 42.15
N GLN A 267 2.35 -0.91 41.07
CA GLN A 267 3.82 -0.83 41.14
C GLN A 267 4.30 0.36 41.98
N LYS A 268 3.66 1.54 41.81
CA LYS A 268 4.03 2.76 42.54
C LYS A 268 3.63 2.71 44.02
N GLU A 269 2.41 2.28 44.30
CA GLU A 269 1.82 2.38 45.64
C GLU A 269 2.15 1.16 46.50
N CYS A 270 2.19 -0.05 45.93
CA CYS A 270 2.49 -1.29 46.66
C CYS A 270 3.98 -1.69 46.60
N LYS A 271 4.86 -0.83 46.07
CA LYS A 271 6.32 -1.08 45.91
C LYS A 271 6.65 -2.46 45.30
N GLY A 272 5.83 -2.92 44.34
CA GLY A 272 6.00 -4.21 43.67
C GLY A 272 5.50 -5.45 44.43
N ARG A 273 4.78 -5.29 45.56
CA ARG A 273 4.13 -6.41 46.26
C ARG A 273 2.72 -6.73 45.77
N GLY A 274 2.13 -5.86 44.95
CA GLY A 274 0.85 -6.11 44.31
C GLY A 274 1.02 -7.01 43.09
N ARG A 275 0.22 -8.08 43.01
CA ARG A 275 0.19 -9.01 41.88
C ARG A 275 -1.15 -8.87 41.17
N ILE A 276 -1.11 -8.68 39.84
CA ILE A 276 -2.29 -8.72 38.99
C ILE A 276 -2.24 -10.00 38.15
N GLU A 277 -3.30 -10.79 38.24
CA GLU A 277 -3.48 -12.00 37.45
C GLU A 277 -4.71 -11.81 36.56
N THR A 278 -4.54 -11.99 35.26
CA THR A 278 -5.69 -12.04 34.36
C THR A 278 -6.33 -13.41 34.52
N LEU A 279 -7.57 -13.44 35.00
CA LEU A 279 -8.35 -14.68 35.00
C LEU A 279 -8.94 -14.85 33.61
N SER A 280 -8.59 -15.94 32.93
CA SER A 280 -9.31 -16.31 31.71
C SER A 280 -10.78 -16.47 32.08
N MET A 281 -11.68 -15.81 31.35
CA MET A 281 -13.05 -16.29 31.32
C MET A 281 -13.00 -17.68 30.69
N THR A 282 -12.98 -18.73 31.51
CA THR A 282 -13.61 -19.98 31.09
C THR A 282 -15.04 -19.60 30.82
N ALA A 283 -15.34 -19.32 29.55
CA ALA A 283 -16.68 -19.32 29.03
C ALA A 283 -17.35 -20.54 29.65
N HIS A 284 -18.37 -20.31 30.46
CA HIS A 284 -19.27 -21.37 30.84
C HIS A 284 -19.84 -21.90 29.52
N ALA A 285 -19.27 -23.02 29.07
CA ALA A 285 -20.03 -24.01 28.34
C ALA A 285 -21.17 -24.41 29.29
N THR A 286 -22.33 -23.83 29.08
CA THR A 286 -23.57 -24.29 29.68
C THR A 286 -24.59 -24.41 28.57
N ALA A 287 -24.72 -25.68 28.16
CA ALA A 287 -25.87 -26.42 27.65
C ALA A 287 -26.92 -25.69 26.79
#